data_AF-A0A514LIC7-F1
#
_entry.id   AF-A0A514LIC7-F1
#
_cell.length_a   1.000
_cell.length_b   1.000
_cell.length_c   1.000
_cell.angle_alpha   90.00
_cell.angle_beta   90.00
_cell.angle_gamma   90.00
#
_symmetry.space_group_name_H-M   'P 1'
#
loop_
_entity.id
_entity.type
_entity.pdbx_description
1 polymer ?
#
loop_
_entity_poly.entity_id
_entity_poly.type
_entity_poly.pdbx_seq_one_letter_code
_entity_poly.pdbx_strand_id
1 'polypeptide(L)'
;MKMKNAGPIDLSEYQRLGIKTNSTAFKRCLNAGLLNNIDESFVKEVQEYWKRNYGKSIDPVLNIAFMNLTGSKEIRIKPRQVLRKKILPLFNDYDMSLGYQDKNLYDIMINPGRSPETVLKNVNGTYFDANNNSIDTTEATRILLRYNTDLIIKPSRTNNGKKISKLTFRDGNIYLNGKRINTQDLDRIYTKNFIVQKAMEQHPVMAAPHPSSVNTLRMYTFRWNNKITNLPSFARFGGNHHINDNMETGGLCLGVTDTGKFLNVAVDDYMKTYSRHPTTGFCFADLEPIPKFDEIKQFVKDCHKSILHLDVISWDIIIGFDGKPIFLEANFSGPLWMGQFITQRPSFGDLTEEVLQFVNRELKTTDPTLMKKDRLKKQKKEIDELKKQNQKLKEALEKKDNELKSIKGI
;
A
#
# COMPACT_ATOMS: atom_id res chain seq x y z
N MET A 1 7.24 21.52 15.02
CA MET A 1 7.87 21.71 16.35
C MET A 1 9.16 20.92 16.37
N LYS A 2 10.33 21.59 16.35
CA LYS A 2 11.64 20.92 16.40
C LYS A 2 11.80 20.26 17.77
N MET A 3 12.12 18.97 17.81
CA MET A 3 12.35 18.21 19.05
C MET A 3 13.48 18.84 19.86
N LYS A 4 13.24 19.02 21.16
CA LYS A 4 14.28 19.26 22.17
C LYS A 4 15.25 18.07 22.17
N ASN A 5 16.54 18.38 22.30
CA ASN A 5 17.65 17.44 22.48
C ASN A 5 17.34 16.45 23.62
N ALA A 6 16.95 15.23 23.28
CA ALA A 6 17.17 14.07 24.14
C ALA A 6 18.66 13.70 24.00
N GLY A 7 19.34 13.39 25.11
CA GLY A 7 20.72 12.89 25.08
C GLY A 7 20.87 11.65 24.21
N PRO A 8 22.11 11.19 23.94
CA PRO A 8 22.32 9.98 23.14
C PRO A 8 21.56 8.81 23.77
N ILE A 9 20.56 8.30 23.05
CA ILE A 9 19.78 7.13 23.45
C ILE A 9 20.73 5.94 23.45
N ASP A 10 20.87 5.26 24.59
CA ASP A 10 21.63 4.01 24.65
C ASP A 10 20.92 2.95 23.80
N LEU A 11 21.61 2.47 22.77
CA LEU A 11 21.09 1.50 21.82
C LEU A 11 21.45 0.05 22.19
N SER A 12 22.30 -0.14 23.21
CA SER A 12 22.85 -1.45 23.60
C SER A 12 21.76 -2.43 24.04
N GLU A 13 20.77 -1.96 24.78
CA GLU A 13 19.61 -2.74 25.23
C GLU A 13 18.84 -3.34 24.05
N TYR A 14 18.54 -2.53 23.03
CA TYR A 14 17.85 -3.00 21.83
C TYR A 14 18.66 -4.03 21.06
N GLN A 15 19.98 -3.81 20.94
CA GLN A 15 20.88 -4.73 20.24
C GLN A 15 20.96 -6.09 20.93
N ARG A 16 20.99 -6.12 22.27
CA ARG A 16 20.94 -7.35 23.08
C ARG A 16 19.70 -8.19 22.79
N LEU A 17 18.58 -7.53 22.47
CA LEU A 17 17.29 -8.16 22.15
C LEU A 17 17.14 -8.54 20.67
N GLY A 18 18.22 -8.44 19.87
CA GLY A 18 18.22 -8.81 18.45
C GLY A 18 17.56 -7.79 17.53
N ILE A 19 17.34 -6.55 18.00
CA ILE A 19 16.71 -5.49 17.22
C ILE A 19 17.72 -4.80 16.31
N LYS A 20 17.35 -4.59 15.05
CA LYS A 20 18.22 -3.90 14.08
C LYS A 20 18.04 -2.40 14.20
N THR A 21 18.85 -1.78 15.06
CA THR A 21 18.78 -0.34 15.37
C THR A 21 19.08 0.59 14.19
N ASN A 22 19.74 0.09 13.15
CA ASN A 22 19.96 0.83 11.90
C ASN A 22 18.76 0.79 10.93
N SER A 23 17.73 -0.03 11.21
CA SER A 23 16.60 -0.23 10.31
C SER A 23 15.65 0.97 10.27
N THR A 24 14.99 1.17 9.13
CA THR A 24 13.94 2.21 9.00
C THR A 24 12.76 1.95 9.95
N ALA A 25 12.44 0.68 10.23
CA ALA A 25 11.36 0.32 11.14
C ALA A 25 11.68 0.78 12.58
N PHE A 26 12.89 0.48 13.06
CA PHE A 26 13.37 0.93 14.37
C PHE A 26 13.31 2.45 14.50
N LYS A 27 13.91 3.18 13.56
CA LYS A 27 13.93 4.66 13.60
C LYS A 27 12.52 5.26 13.64
N ARG A 28 11.57 4.68 12.89
CA ARG A 28 10.16 5.12 12.91
C ARG A 28 9.50 4.84 14.25
N CYS A 29 9.60 3.62 14.76
CA CYS A 29 8.97 3.26 16.04
C CYS A 29 9.56 4.04 17.21
N LEU A 30 10.88 4.25 17.20
CA LEU A 30 11.58 5.06 18.20
C LEU A 30 11.09 6.51 18.19
N ASN A 31 11.05 7.14 17.01
CA ASN A 31 10.59 8.52 16.88
C ASN A 31 9.11 8.70 17.25
N ALA A 32 8.30 7.65 17.09
CA ALA A 32 6.90 7.62 17.49
C ALA A 32 6.71 7.34 19.00
N GLY A 33 7.78 7.11 19.76
CA GLY A 33 7.71 6.76 21.19
C GLY A 33 7.18 5.35 21.46
N LEU A 34 7.14 4.48 20.43
CA LEU A 34 6.57 3.13 20.52
C LEU A 34 7.57 2.08 21.03
N LEU A 35 8.76 2.51 21.46
CA LEU A 35 9.79 1.60 21.98
C LEU A 35 10.16 1.92 23.44
N ASN A 36 9.37 2.75 24.12
CA ASN A 36 9.67 3.22 25.47
C ASN A 36 9.57 2.12 26.53
N ASN A 37 8.65 1.16 26.36
CA ASN A 37 8.48 0.04 27.28
C ASN A 37 8.90 -1.26 26.61
N ILE A 38 9.89 -1.93 27.18
CA ILE A 38 10.42 -3.20 26.69
C ILE A 38 10.13 -4.28 27.73
N ASP A 39 9.50 -5.36 27.28
CA ASP A 39 9.32 -6.57 28.07
C ASP A 39 10.18 -7.69 27.48
N GLU A 40 11.28 -8.03 28.15
CA GLU A 40 12.21 -9.05 27.67
C GLU A 40 11.59 -10.45 27.61
N SER A 41 10.65 -10.76 28.51
CA SER A 41 9.96 -12.06 28.52
C SER A 41 9.09 -12.22 27.28
N PHE A 42 8.36 -11.16 26.92
CA PHE A 42 7.58 -11.11 25.69
C PHE A 42 8.47 -11.19 24.44
N VAL A 43 9.62 -10.51 24.43
CA VAL A 43 10.56 -10.61 23.31
C VAL A 43 11.04 -12.05 23.13
N LYS A 44 11.40 -12.76 24.21
CA LYS A 44 11.79 -14.18 24.13
C LYS A 44 10.67 -15.05 23.57
N GLU A 45 9.44 -14.85 24.03
CA GLU A 45 8.25 -15.56 23.52
C GLU A 45 8.07 -15.35 22.01
N VAL A 46 8.22 -14.11 21.51
CA VAL A 46 8.20 -13.81 20.08
C VAL A 46 9.28 -14.60 19.34
N GLN A 47 10.51 -14.60 19.84
CA GLN A 47 11.62 -15.31 19.18
C GLN A 47 11.37 -16.83 19.10
N GLU A 48 10.89 -17.43 20.19
CA GLU A 48 10.58 -18.86 20.27
C GLU A 48 9.43 -19.23 19.33
N TYR A 49 8.34 -18.44 19.35
CA TYR A 49 7.20 -18.64 18.46
C TYR A 49 7.61 -18.64 16.99
N TRP A 50 8.43 -17.66 16.58
CA TRP A 50 8.89 -17.53 15.20
C TRP A 50 9.90 -18.61 14.83
N LYS A 51 10.81 -18.99 15.73
CA LYS A 51 11.73 -20.10 15.49
C LYS A 51 10.97 -21.41 15.28
N ARG A 52 9.93 -21.67 16.10
CA ARG A 52 9.08 -22.87 16.00
C ARG A 52 8.29 -22.92 14.70
N ASN A 53 7.59 -21.83 14.35
CA ASN A 53 6.64 -21.83 13.23
C ASN A 53 7.24 -21.43 11.88
N TYR A 54 8.24 -20.55 11.87
CA TYR A 54 8.89 -20.02 10.65
C TYR A 54 10.33 -20.54 10.46
N GLY A 55 10.86 -21.29 11.43
CA GLY A 55 12.21 -21.87 11.40
C GLY A 55 13.34 -20.89 11.75
N LYS A 56 13.04 -19.60 11.94
CA LYS A 56 14.01 -18.55 12.25
C LYS A 56 13.41 -17.50 13.17
N SER A 57 14.27 -16.93 14.02
CA SER A 57 13.99 -15.69 14.76
C SER A 57 13.74 -14.51 13.81
N ILE A 58 13.06 -13.49 14.32
CA ILE A 58 12.79 -12.24 13.59
C ILE A 58 13.26 -11.03 14.40
N ASP A 59 13.33 -9.87 13.75
CA ASP A 59 13.50 -8.60 14.45
C ASP A 59 12.18 -8.25 15.20
N PRO A 60 12.17 -8.21 16.55
CA PRO A 60 10.95 -8.06 17.35
C PRO A 60 10.46 -6.61 17.46
N VAL A 61 11.12 -5.66 16.80
CA VAL A 61 10.81 -4.22 16.90
C VAL A 61 9.33 -3.88 16.67
N LEU A 62 8.67 -4.58 15.75
CA LEU A 62 7.24 -4.34 15.49
C LEU A 62 6.33 -4.95 16.55
N ASN A 63 6.72 -6.05 17.19
CA ASN A 63 5.97 -6.63 18.31
C ASN A 63 6.02 -5.70 19.53
N ILE A 64 7.18 -5.15 19.84
CA ILE A 64 7.36 -4.15 20.90
C ILE A 64 6.54 -2.90 20.59
N ALA A 65 6.64 -2.39 19.36
CA ALA A 65 5.88 -1.22 18.93
C ALA A 65 4.37 -1.45 19.00
N PHE A 66 3.90 -2.63 18.62
CA PHE A 66 2.49 -3.01 18.69
C PHE A 66 2.00 -3.05 20.14
N MET A 67 2.78 -3.64 21.06
CA MET A 67 2.46 -3.66 22.49
C MET A 67 2.37 -2.25 23.07
N ASN A 68 3.32 -1.37 22.76
CA ASN A 68 3.30 0.02 23.23
C ASN A 68 2.14 0.83 22.64
N LEU A 69 1.72 0.52 21.40
CA LEU A 69 0.61 1.20 20.73
C LEU A 69 -0.77 0.74 21.27
N THR A 70 -0.94 -0.55 21.53
CA THR A 70 -2.26 -1.17 21.77
C THR A 70 -2.45 -1.66 23.20
N GLY A 71 -1.39 -1.74 23.99
CA GLY A 71 -1.37 -2.42 25.29
C GLY A 71 -1.39 -3.96 25.20
N SER A 72 -1.49 -4.53 24.00
CA SER A 72 -1.66 -5.98 23.80
C SER A 72 -0.37 -6.66 23.33
N LYS A 73 -0.01 -7.77 23.98
CA LYS A 73 1.11 -8.64 23.58
C LYS A 73 0.70 -9.57 22.46
N GLU A 74 1.01 -9.21 21.21
CA GLU A 74 0.73 -10.04 20.03
C GLU A 74 2.04 -10.60 19.43
N ILE A 75 2.25 -11.91 19.57
CA ILE A 75 3.45 -12.61 19.06
C ILE A 75 3.42 -12.81 17.53
N ARG A 76 2.22 -12.77 16.93
CA ARG A 76 1.96 -13.07 15.52
C ARG A 76 2.20 -11.90 14.57
N ILE A 77 2.68 -10.75 15.05
CA ILE A 77 2.96 -9.58 14.20
C ILE A 77 4.10 -9.89 13.24
N LYS A 78 3.85 -9.71 11.94
CA LYS A 78 4.83 -10.00 10.88
C LYS A 78 5.65 -8.76 10.53
N PRO A 79 7.00 -8.85 10.54
CA PRO A 79 7.86 -7.78 10.04
C PRO A 79 7.63 -7.50 8.56
N ARG A 80 7.71 -6.22 8.17
CA ARG A 80 7.58 -5.77 6.78
C ARG A 80 8.47 -6.55 5.81
N GLN A 81 9.72 -6.82 6.18
CA GLN A 81 10.67 -7.50 5.30
C GLN A 81 10.30 -8.97 5.08
N VAL A 82 9.79 -9.64 6.12
CA VAL A 82 9.33 -11.04 6.04
C VAL A 82 8.09 -11.11 5.15
N LEU A 83 7.09 -10.24 5.37
CA LEU A 83 5.93 -10.16 4.50
C LEU A 83 6.32 -9.90 3.04
N ARG A 84 7.12 -8.86 2.78
CA ARG A 84 7.43 -8.39 1.42
C ARG A 84 8.35 -9.33 0.63
N LYS A 85 9.28 -10.03 1.29
CA LYS A 85 10.34 -10.78 0.61
C LYS A 85 10.23 -12.29 0.74
N LYS A 86 9.36 -12.78 1.62
CA LYS A 86 9.31 -14.20 1.97
C LYS A 86 7.90 -14.76 1.96
N ILE A 87 6.93 -14.06 2.54
CA ILE A 87 5.54 -14.52 2.57
C ILE A 87 4.82 -14.20 1.25
N LEU A 88 4.58 -12.92 0.94
CA LEU A 88 3.79 -12.54 -0.24
C LEU A 88 4.32 -13.10 -1.58
N PRO A 89 5.64 -13.15 -1.84
CA PRO A 89 6.19 -13.75 -3.05
C PRO A 89 5.90 -15.25 -3.26
N LEU A 90 5.50 -15.99 -2.23
CA LEU A 90 5.08 -17.40 -2.36
C LEU A 90 3.59 -17.54 -2.68
N PHE A 91 2.79 -16.51 -2.42
CA PHE A 91 1.34 -16.49 -2.65
C PHE A 91 0.95 -15.70 -3.90
N ASN A 92 1.86 -14.89 -4.43
CA ASN A 92 1.57 -13.98 -5.53
C ASN A 92 2.61 -14.16 -6.64
N ASP A 93 2.15 -14.54 -7.83
CA ASP A 93 2.95 -14.44 -9.04
C ASP A 93 3.10 -12.95 -9.43
N TYR A 94 4.24 -12.40 -9.05
CA TYR A 94 4.52 -10.99 -9.30
C TYR A 94 4.86 -10.66 -10.74
N ASP A 95 5.14 -11.63 -11.61
CA ASP A 95 5.30 -11.38 -13.04
C ASP A 95 3.95 -11.08 -13.67
N MET A 96 2.88 -11.75 -13.22
CA MET A 96 1.50 -11.48 -13.66
C MET A 96 0.90 -10.21 -13.06
N SER A 97 1.41 -9.75 -11.91
CA SER A 97 0.87 -8.55 -11.22
C SER A 97 0.89 -7.26 -12.03
N LEU A 98 1.79 -7.14 -13.02
CA LEU A 98 1.88 -5.94 -13.88
C LEU A 98 0.69 -5.82 -14.83
N GLY A 99 0.17 -6.94 -15.35
CA GLY A 99 -1.01 -6.95 -16.21
C GLY A 99 -2.26 -6.51 -15.44
N TYR A 100 -2.44 -7.05 -14.24
CA TYR A 100 -3.54 -6.67 -13.36
C TYR A 100 -3.42 -5.26 -12.77
N GLN A 101 -2.31 -4.54 -12.94
CA GLN A 101 -2.15 -3.19 -12.39
C GLN A 101 -2.77 -2.12 -13.30
N ASP A 102 -2.92 -2.39 -14.60
CA ASP A 102 -3.43 -1.41 -15.55
C ASP A 102 -4.94 -1.19 -15.36
N LYS A 103 -5.29 -0.02 -14.83
CA LYS A 103 -6.69 0.38 -14.56
C LYS A 103 -7.57 0.38 -15.81
N ASN A 104 -6.98 0.47 -17.01
CA ASN A 104 -7.72 0.40 -18.27
C ASN A 104 -8.25 -1.01 -18.58
N LEU A 105 -7.72 -2.04 -17.92
CA LEU A 105 -8.09 -3.45 -18.15
C LEU A 105 -9.03 -3.99 -17.08
N TYR A 106 -9.47 -3.20 -16.10
CA TYR A 106 -10.26 -3.69 -14.98
C TYR A 106 -11.63 -4.24 -15.38
N ASP A 107 -12.29 -3.63 -16.35
CA ASP A 107 -13.56 -4.08 -16.92
C ASP A 107 -13.42 -5.43 -17.66
N ILE A 108 -12.23 -5.74 -18.18
CA ILE A 108 -11.96 -7.00 -18.88
C ILE A 108 -11.46 -8.07 -17.89
N MET A 109 -10.47 -7.74 -17.08
CA MET A 109 -9.71 -8.70 -16.26
C MET A 109 -10.34 -8.99 -14.90
N ILE A 110 -11.05 -8.01 -14.34
CA ILE A 110 -11.71 -8.15 -13.03
C ILE A 110 -13.23 -8.21 -13.22
N ASN A 111 -13.75 -7.40 -14.15
CA ASN A 111 -15.17 -7.21 -14.44
C ASN A 111 -16.01 -7.07 -13.16
N PRO A 112 -15.70 -6.08 -12.30
CA PRO A 112 -16.37 -5.95 -11.02
C PRO A 112 -17.85 -5.64 -11.24
N GLY A 113 -18.73 -6.18 -10.39
CA GLY A 113 -20.18 -5.90 -10.48
C GLY A 113 -20.55 -4.42 -10.33
N ARG A 114 -19.63 -3.58 -9.83
CA ARG A 114 -19.76 -2.12 -9.76
C ARG A 114 -18.41 -1.42 -9.68
N SER A 115 -18.17 -0.43 -10.54
CA SER A 115 -16.99 0.44 -10.54
C SER A 115 -17.37 1.87 -10.94
N PRO A 116 -16.50 2.88 -10.80
CA PRO A 116 -16.71 4.17 -11.42
C PRO A 116 -16.90 4.00 -12.93
N GLU A 117 -17.90 4.67 -13.49
CA GLU A 117 -18.22 4.59 -14.90
C GLU A 117 -17.05 5.15 -15.72
N THR A 118 -16.53 4.35 -16.65
CA THR A 118 -15.47 4.77 -17.55
C THR A 118 -16.06 5.61 -18.67
N VAL A 119 -15.52 6.81 -18.83
CA VAL A 119 -15.89 7.71 -19.92
C VAL A 119 -15.01 7.46 -21.13
N LEU A 120 -13.69 7.43 -20.91
CA LEU A 120 -12.68 7.19 -21.94
C LEU A 120 -11.46 6.52 -21.35
N LYS A 121 -10.76 5.78 -22.19
CA LYS A 121 -9.42 5.26 -21.93
C LYS A 121 -8.47 5.78 -22.98
N ASN A 122 -7.22 5.99 -22.60
CA ASN A 122 -6.12 6.10 -23.53
C ASN A 122 -5.14 4.96 -23.22
N VAL A 123 -4.91 4.07 -24.18
CA VAL A 123 -3.99 2.93 -24.04
C VAL A 123 -2.96 3.04 -25.15
N ASN A 124 -1.70 3.21 -24.76
CA ASN A 124 -0.59 3.40 -25.68
C ASN A 124 -0.77 4.52 -26.73
N GLY A 125 -1.52 5.58 -26.41
CA GLY A 125 -1.77 6.71 -27.31
C GLY A 125 -3.07 6.59 -28.11
N THR A 126 -3.72 5.43 -28.12
CA THR A 126 -5.01 5.22 -28.77
C THR A 126 -6.16 5.45 -27.78
N TYR A 127 -7.20 6.18 -28.21
CA TYR A 127 -8.40 6.38 -27.41
C TYR A 127 -9.38 5.22 -27.58
N PHE A 128 -10.05 4.88 -26.48
CA PHE A 128 -11.13 3.90 -26.45
C PHE A 128 -12.34 4.46 -25.69
N ASP A 129 -13.53 4.12 -26.17
CA ASP A 129 -14.79 4.42 -25.47
C ASP A 129 -15.01 3.46 -24.26
N ALA A 130 -16.16 3.63 -23.59
CA ALA A 130 -16.55 2.80 -22.45
C ALA A 130 -16.72 1.31 -22.80
N ASN A 131 -16.93 0.97 -24.07
CA ASN A 131 -17.15 -0.38 -24.58
C ASN A 131 -15.88 -0.99 -25.21
N ASN A 132 -14.73 -0.35 -25.05
CA ASN A 132 -13.44 -0.74 -25.64
C ASN A 132 -13.37 -0.64 -27.16
N ASN A 133 -14.23 0.16 -27.81
CA ASN A 133 -14.06 0.48 -29.22
C ASN A 133 -12.96 1.53 -29.38
N SER A 134 -12.03 1.30 -30.31
CA SER A 134 -11.04 2.32 -30.69
C SER A 134 -11.73 3.50 -31.37
N ILE A 135 -11.38 4.71 -30.96
CA ILE A 135 -11.94 5.95 -31.49
C ILE A 135 -10.83 6.96 -31.77
N ASP A 136 -11.10 7.92 -32.64
CA ASP A 136 -10.19 9.04 -32.90
C ASP A 136 -10.33 10.15 -31.84
N THR A 137 -9.42 11.14 -31.90
CA THR A 137 -9.40 12.28 -30.98
C THR A 137 -10.64 13.17 -31.09
N THR A 138 -11.26 13.24 -32.28
CA THR A 138 -12.48 14.05 -32.51
C THR A 138 -13.65 13.44 -31.75
N GLU A 139 -13.86 12.14 -31.89
CA GLU A 139 -14.88 11.39 -31.19
C GLU A 139 -14.64 11.36 -29.69
N ALA A 140 -13.39 11.19 -29.24
CA ALA A 140 -13.02 11.29 -27.84
C ALA A 140 -13.39 12.67 -27.24
N THR A 141 -13.13 13.75 -27.98
CA THR A 141 -13.52 15.11 -27.56
C THR A 141 -15.03 15.23 -27.46
N ARG A 142 -15.76 14.71 -28.45
CA ARG A 142 -17.23 14.72 -28.44
C ARG A 142 -17.79 13.94 -27.25
N ILE A 143 -17.23 12.79 -26.92
CA ILE A 143 -17.63 11.98 -25.76
C ILE A 143 -17.41 12.75 -24.46
N LEU A 144 -16.23 13.35 -24.26
CA LEU A 144 -15.92 14.12 -23.06
C LEU A 144 -16.93 15.26 -22.84
N LEU A 145 -17.24 16.01 -23.89
CA LEU A 145 -18.15 17.17 -23.81
C LEU A 145 -19.63 16.80 -23.65
N ARG A 146 -20.01 15.52 -23.85
CA ARG A 146 -21.38 15.04 -23.59
C ARG A 146 -21.72 14.91 -22.11
N TYR A 147 -20.72 14.73 -21.25
CA TYR A 147 -20.95 14.59 -19.82
C TYR A 147 -21.13 15.96 -19.18
N ASN A 148 -22.23 16.13 -18.43
CA ASN A 148 -22.56 17.37 -17.71
C ASN A 148 -22.19 17.32 -16.22
N THR A 149 -21.29 16.39 -15.84
CA THR A 149 -20.84 16.17 -14.48
C THR A 149 -19.32 16.21 -14.40
N ASP A 150 -18.80 16.52 -13.23
CA ASP A 150 -17.36 16.46 -13.00
C ASP A 150 -16.80 15.05 -13.23
N LEU A 151 -15.60 14.99 -13.80
CA LEU A 151 -14.90 13.75 -14.11
C LEU A 151 -13.59 13.66 -13.30
N ILE A 152 -13.04 12.45 -13.22
CA ILE A 152 -11.73 12.17 -12.65
C ILE A 152 -10.86 11.59 -13.75
N ILE A 153 -9.70 12.20 -13.98
CA ILE A 153 -8.65 11.64 -14.81
C ILE A 153 -7.51 11.14 -13.94
N LYS A 154 -6.98 9.96 -14.27
CA LYS A 154 -5.82 9.37 -13.58
C LYS A 154 -4.96 8.56 -14.55
N PRO A 155 -3.63 8.48 -14.33
CA PRO A 155 -2.82 7.52 -15.05
C PRO A 155 -3.25 6.11 -14.69
N SER A 156 -3.24 5.21 -15.66
CA SER A 156 -3.77 3.86 -15.53
C SER A 156 -2.79 2.88 -14.87
N ARG A 157 -1.48 3.14 -14.99
CA ARG A 157 -0.39 2.25 -14.51
C ARG A 157 0.34 2.80 -13.29
N THR A 158 -0.20 3.83 -12.64
CA THR A 158 0.37 4.40 -11.41
C THR A 158 -0.52 4.10 -10.20
N ASN A 159 0.12 4.08 -9.03
CA ASN A 159 -0.54 3.96 -7.74
C ASN A 159 -0.30 5.23 -6.91
N ASN A 160 -0.86 5.28 -5.69
CA ASN A 160 -0.63 6.33 -4.69
C ASN A 160 -1.19 7.72 -5.06
N GLY A 161 -2.24 7.79 -5.90
CA GLY A 161 -2.90 9.07 -6.19
C GLY A 161 -2.10 10.08 -7.02
N LYS A 162 -0.95 9.67 -7.58
CA LYS A 162 -0.08 10.58 -8.37
C LYS A 162 -0.75 10.98 -9.69
N LYS A 163 -0.80 12.28 -9.95
CA LYS A 163 -1.45 12.90 -11.11
C LYS A 163 -2.94 12.53 -11.24
N ILE A 164 -3.65 12.32 -10.14
CA ILE A 164 -5.12 12.32 -10.19
C ILE A 164 -5.58 13.77 -10.27
N SER A 165 -6.52 14.07 -11.16
CA SER A 165 -7.10 15.40 -11.27
C SER A 165 -8.59 15.34 -11.49
N LYS A 166 -9.28 16.33 -10.91
CA LYS A 166 -10.69 16.58 -11.18
C LYS A 166 -10.81 17.45 -12.42
N LEU A 167 -11.62 16.99 -13.37
CA LEU A 167 -12.01 17.74 -14.55
C LEU A 167 -13.39 18.32 -14.27
N THR A 168 -13.47 19.65 -14.17
CA THR A 168 -14.72 20.34 -13.83
C THR A 168 -15.48 20.66 -15.10
N PHE A 169 -16.78 20.36 -15.14
CA PHE A 169 -17.64 20.73 -16.26
C PHE A 169 -18.39 22.04 -15.97
N ARG A 170 -18.29 23.01 -16.88
CA ARG A 170 -19.04 24.28 -16.83
C ARG A 170 -19.32 24.77 -18.24
N ASP A 171 -20.55 25.20 -18.50
CA ASP A 171 -20.96 25.85 -19.76
C ASP A 171 -20.54 25.09 -21.02
N GLY A 172 -20.74 23.76 -21.05
CA GLY A 172 -20.38 22.94 -22.21
C GLY A 172 -18.88 22.68 -22.37
N ASN A 173 -18.06 23.02 -21.38
CA ASN A 173 -16.60 22.96 -21.44
C ASN A 173 -16.00 22.26 -20.23
N ILE A 174 -14.79 21.71 -20.42
CA ILE A 174 -14.03 21.03 -19.38
C ILE A 174 -12.86 21.89 -18.93
N TYR A 175 -12.65 21.93 -17.63
CA TYR A 175 -11.61 22.70 -16.98
C TYR A 175 -10.72 21.82 -16.12
N LEU A 176 -9.41 22.10 -16.14
CA LEU A 176 -8.43 21.53 -15.22
C LEU A 176 -7.72 22.69 -14.52
N ASN A 177 -7.79 22.72 -13.19
CA ASN A 177 -7.22 23.80 -12.38
C ASN A 177 -7.66 25.20 -12.85
N GLY A 178 -8.95 25.35 -13.22
CA GLY A 178 -9.52 26.62 -13.71
C GLY A 178 -9.21 26.96 -15.17
N LYS A 179 -8.35 26.21 -15.86
CA LYS A 179 -8.04 26.41 -17.27
C LYS A 179 -8.91 25.51 -18.14
N ARG A 180 -9.56 26.07 -19.17
CA ARG A 180 -10.27 25.29 -20.20
C ARG A 180 -9.29 24.37 -20.93
N ILE A 181 -9.65 23.11 -21.07
CA ILE A 181 -8.83 22.08 -21.73
C ILE A 181 -9.64 21.27 -22.75
N ASN A 182 -8.93 20.60 -23.65
CA ASN A 182 -9.47 19.59 -24.57
C ASN A 182 -8.63 18.30 -24.54
N THR A 183 -8.90 17.34 -25.43
CA THR A 183 -8.17 16.07 -25.53
C THR A 183 -6.69 16.26 -25.86
N GLN A 184 -6.32 17.22 -26.70
CA GLN A 184 -4.92 17.51 -27.00
C GLN A 184 -4.15 18.00 -25.77
N ASP A 185 -4.77 18.78 -24.88
CA ASP A 185 -4.18 19.14 -23.60
C ASP A 185 -3.99 17.92 -22.69
N LEU A 186 -4.96 16.99 -22.67
CA LEU A 186 -4.83 15.74 -21.92
C LEU A 186 -3.67 14.89 -22.44
N ASP A 187 -3.51 14.78 -23.76
CA ASP A 187 -2.39 14.08 -24.40
C ASP A 187 -1.06 14.71 -24.00
N ARG A 188 -0.97 16.05 -23.92
CA ARG A 188 0.27 16.71 -23.45
C ARG A 188 0.57 16.43 -21.97
N ILE A 189 -0.44 16.42 -21.11
CA ILE A 189 -0.27 16.33 -19.64
C ILE A 189 -0.01 14.88 -19.18
N TYR A 190 -0.75 13.94 -19.76
CA TYR A 190 -0.73 12.52 -19.39
C TYR A 190 0.09 11.67 -20.36
N THR A 191 0.38 12.16 -21.57
CA THR A 191 1.11 11.49 -22.65
C THR A 191 0.38 10.28 -23.21
N LYS A 192 0.20 9.23 -22.40
CA LYS A 192 -0.53 8.01 -22.74
C LYS A 192 -0.87 7.23 -21.48
N ASN A 193 -1.71 6.21 -21.60
CA ASN A 193 -2.03 5.28 -20.50
C ASN A 193 -2.75 6.01 -19.35
N PHE A 194 -3.90 6.61 -19.63
CA PHE A 194 -4.77 7.21 -18.62
C PHE A 194 -6.21 6.75 -18.81
N ILE A 195 -7.03 6.97 -17.78
CA ILE A 195 -8.46 6.70 -17.78
C ILE A 195 -9.20 7.93 -17.27
N VAL A 196 -10.33 8.23 -17.90
CA VAL A 196 -11.29 9.24 -17.46
C VAL A 196 -12.54 8.53 -16.98
N GLN A 197 -12.98 8.82 -15.76
CA GLN A 197 -14.14 8.21 -15.12
C GLN A 197 -15.06 9.29 -14.55
N LYS A 198 -16.35 8.98 -14.36
CA LYS A 198 -17.24 9.87 -13.60
C LYS A 198 -16.71 10.07 -12.18
N ALA A 199 -16.81 11.29 -11.66
CA ALA A 199 -16.62 11.53 -10.24
C ALA A 199 -17.74 10.82 -9.45
N MET A 200 -17.37 10.22 -8.31
CA MET A 200 -18.30 9.45 -7.48
C MET A 200 -18.66 10.23 -6.22
N GLU A 201 -19.93 10.16 -5.84
CA GLU A 201 -20.39 10.59 -4.52
C GLU A 201 -20.32 9.44 -3.52
N GLN A 202 -19.82 9.73 -2.32
CA GLN A 202 -19.60 8.74 -1.28
C GLN A 202 -20.74 8.74 -0.26
N HIS A 203 -20.91 7.62 0.42
CA HIS A 203 -21.81 7.54 1.57
C HIS A 203 -21.43 8.60 2.63
N PRO A 204 -22.42 9.29 3.26
CA PRO A 204 -22.15 10.32 4.26
C PRO A 204 -21.22 9.88 5.39
N VAL A 205 -21.35 8.63 5.86
CA VAL A 205 -20.45 8.02 6.87
C VAL A 205 -18.97 8.07 6.45
N MET A 206 -18.68 7.73 5.18
CA MET A 206 -17.30 7.74 4.69
C MET A 206 -16.82 9.16 4.39
N ALA A 207 -17.71 10.06 3.98
CA ALA A 207 -17.37 11.46 3.69
C ALA A 207 -17.11 12.28 4.98
N ALA A 208 -17.79 11.97 6.09
CA ALA A 208 -17.82 12.82 7.28
C ALA A 208 -16.44 13.23 7.84
N PRO A 209 -15.43 12.34 7.94
CA PRO A 209 -14.11 12.75 8.46
C PRO A 209 -13.38 13.73 7.54
N HIS A 210 -13.56 13.59 6.23
CA HIS A 210 -12.92 14.44 5.23
C HIS A 210 -13.73 14.49 3.91
N PRO A 211 -14.72 15.42 3.80
CA PRO A 211 -15.64 15.45 2.66
C PRO A 211 -15.02 15.80 1.32
N SER A 212 -13.84 16.44 1.34
CA SER A 212 -13.14 16.89 0.13
C SER A 212 -12.38 15.80 -0.61
N SER A 213 -12.28 14.58 -0.06
CA SER A 213 -11.57 13.45 -0.66
C SER A 213 -12.48 12.26 -0.93
N VAL A 214 -12.05 11.41 -1.85
CA VAL A 214 -12.60 10.06 -2.01
C VAL A 214 -11.98 9.16 -0.94
N ASN A 215 -12.65 9.01 0.20
CA ASN A 215 -12.26 8.15 1.33
C ASN A 215 -12.62 6.69 1.05
N THR A 216 -11.67 5.77 1.19
CA THR A 216 -11.88 4.38 0.78
C THR A 216 -11.77 3.40 1.94
N LEU A 217 -12.40 2.25 1.76
CA LEU A 217 -12.12 1.07 2.56
C LEU A 217 -11.01 0.26 1.89
N ARG A 218 -9.88 0.12 2.59
CA ARG A 218 -8.80 -0.81 2.26
C ARG A 218 -9.15 -2.17 2.83
N MET A 219 -9.53 -3.09 1.97
CA MET A 219 -9.77 -4.49 2.31
C MET A 219 -8.67 -5.39 1.81
N TYR A 220 -8.50 -6.55 2.43
CA TYR A 220 -7.54 -7.54 2.00
C TYR A 220 -8.24 -8.88 1.85
N THR A 221 -7.92 -9.62 0.81
CA THR A 221 -8.36 -11.01 0.66
C THR A 221 -7.18 -11.95 0.64
N PHE A 222 -7.41 -13.16 1.13
CA PHE A 222 -6.48 -14.26 1.08
C PHE A 222 -7.17 -15.52 0.55
N ARG A 223 -6.65 -16.06 -0.55
CA ARG A 223 -7.06 -17.36 -1.09
C ARG A 223 -6.14 -18.44 -0.53
N TRP A 224 -6.73 -19.39 0.18
CA TRP A 224 -5.99 -20.47 0.83
C TRP A 224 -6.91 -21.68 0.99
N ASN A 225 -6.40 -22.88 0.70
CA ASN A 225 -7.17 -24.14 0.78
C ASN A 225 -8.56 -24.04 0.10
N ASN A 226 -8.58 -23.58 -1.16
CA ASN A 226 -9.80 -23.38 -1.96
C ASN A 226 -10.83 -22.38 -1.40
N LYS A 227 -10.45 -21.57 -0.41
CA LYS A 227 -11.32 -20.56 0.22
C LYS A 227 -10.74 -19.17 0.09
N ILE A 228 -11.56 -18.20 -0.31
CA ILE A 228 -11.23 -16.78 -0.25
C ILE A 228 -11.78 -16.20 1.05
N THR A 229 -10.90 -15.66 1.88
CA THR A 229 -11.23 -15.04 3.17
C THR A 229 -10.87 -13.57 3.15
N ASN A 230 -11.61 -12.76 3.93
CA ASN A 230 -11.21 -11.38 4.18
C ASN A 230 -10.20 -11.37 5.33
N LEU A 231 -9.15 -10.58 5.18
CA LEU A 231 -8.19 -10.26 6.24
C LEU A 231 -8.57 -8.89 6.86
N PRO A 232 -7.99 -8.51 8.01
CA PRO A 232 -8.33 -7.25 8.69
C PRO A 232 -8.29 -6.05 7.75
N SER A 233 -9.36 -5.27 7.76
CA SER A 233 -9.59 -4.14 6.85
C SER A 233 -9.56 -2.82 7.61
N PHE A 234 -9.28 -1.73 6.90
CA PHE A 234 -9.25 -0.40 7.50
C PHE A 234 -9.74 0.66 6.52
N ALA A 235 -10.33 1.73 7.04
CA ALA A 235 -10.67 2.89 6.24
C ALA A 235 -9.47 3.84 6.10
N ARG A 236 -9.46 4.57 5.00
CA ARG A 236 -8.52 5.63 4.69
C ARG A 236 -9.28 6.92 4.48
N PHE A 237 -8.83 7.96 5.16
CA PHE A 237 -9.39 9.29 5.07
C PHE A 237 -8.34 10.25 4.50
N GLY A 238 -8.80 11.21 3.70
CA GLY A 238 -7.99 12.30 3.17
C GLY A 238 -7.28 13.12 4.24
N GLY A 239 -6.53 14.11 3.79
CA GLY A 239 -5.91 15.08 4.66
C GLY A 239 -5.72 16.38 3.91
N ASN A 240 -5.66 17.48 4.65
CA ASN A 240 -5.44 18.82 4.10
C ASN A 240 -6.52 19.20 3.07
N HIS A 241 -6.12 19.68 1.89
CA HIS A 241 -7.05 20.01 0.80
C HIS A 241 -6.92 19.02 -0.36
N HIS A 242 -6.47 17.78 -0.10
CA HIS A 242 -6.27 16.78 -1.14
C HIS A 242 -7.57 16.01 -1.44
N ILE A 243 -7.76 15.69 -2.73
CA ILE A 243 -8.90 14.91 -3.21
C ILE A 243 -8.75 13.38 -3.01
N ASN A 244 -7.60 12.92 -2.53
CA ASN A 244 -7.30 11.51 -2.33
C ASN A 244 -6.96 11.21 -0.86
N ASP A 245 -7.07 9.95 -0.47
CA ASP A 245 -6.93 9.44 0.89
C ASP A 245 -5.55 8.82 1.18
N ASN A 246 -4.54 9.14 0.37
CA ASN A 246 -3.22 8.56 0.53
C ASN A 246 -2.51 9.11 1.78
N MET A 247 -1.91 8.23 2.57
CA MET A 247 -1.16 8.64 3.76
C MET A 247 0.05 9.51 3.41
N GLU A 248 0.69 9.28 2.25
CA GLU A 248 1.84 10.10 1.80
C GLU A 248 1.46 11.57 1.54
N THR A 249 0.16 11.90 1.46
CA THR A 249 -0.36 13.27 1.32
C THR A 249 -1.05 13.78 2.59
N GLY A 250 -0.79 13.14 3.74
CA GLY A 250 -1.37 13.50 5.04
C GLY A 250 -2.67 12.78 5.38
N GLY A 251 -3.04 11.74 4.63
CA GLY A 251 -4.20 10.90 4.94
C GLY A 251 -4.00 10.04 6.19
N LEU A 252 -5.12 9.64 6.78
CA LEU A 252 -5.18 8.83 8.00
C LEU A 252 -5.80 7.47 7.74
N CYS A 253 -5.34 6.44 8.45
CA CYS A 253 -5.96 5.12 8.41
C CYS A 253 -6.63 4.78 9.74
N LEU A 254 -7.84 4.21 9.68
CA LEU A 254 -8.63 3.84 10.85
C LEU A 254 -9.08 2.38 10.76
N GLY A 255 -8.76 1.57 11.76
CA GLY A 255 -9.14 0.16 11.78
C GLY A 255 -10.65 -0.04 11.71
N VAL A 256 -11.07 -1.14 11.07
CA VAL A 256 -12.47 -1.55 10.98
C VAL A 256 -12.59 -2.97 11.51
N THR A 257 -13.56 -3.19 12.40
CA THR A 257 -13.90 -4.49 12.97
C THR A 257 -14.65 -5.38 11.96
N ASP A 258 -14.81 -6.67 12.25
CA ASP A 258 -15.47 -7.60 11.31
C ASP A 258 -16.97 -7.31 11.09
N THR A 259 -17.57 -6.50 11.97
CA THR A 259 -18.96 -6.02 11.89
C THR A 259 -19.10 -4.68 11.18
N GLY A 260 -17.99 -4.08 10.71
CA GLY A 260 -18.00 -2.78 10.03
C GLY A 260 -17.94 -1.57 10.97
N LYS A 261 -17.80 -1.77 12.29
CA LYS A 261 -17.55 -0.67 13.24
C LYS A 261 -16.12 -0.16 13.11
N PHE A 262 -15.94 1.15 13.15
CA PHE A 262 -14.62 1.78 13.21
C PHE A 262 -14.01 1.66 14.60
N LEU A 263 -12.67 1.56 14.65
CA LEU A 263 -11.93 1.91 15.85
C LEU A 263 -12.00 3.43 16.08
N ASN A 264 -11.58 3.90 17.24
CA ASN A 264 -11.67 5.30 17.63
C ASN A 264 -10.35 6.09 17.50
N VAL A 265 -9.26 5.43 17.10
CA VAL A 265 -7.93 6.03 16.96
C VAL A 265 -7.37 5.74 15.58
N ALA A 266 -7.19 6.80 14.78
CA ALA A 266 -6.56 6.74 13.48
C ALA A 266 -5.04 6.81 13.59
N VAL A 267 -4.34 6.34 12.56
CA VAL A 267 -2.87 6.25 12.50
C VAL A 267 -2.37 6.86 11.19
N ASP A 268 -1.29 7.62 11.23
CA ASP A 268 -0.59 8.15 10.04
C ASP A 268 0.60 7.27 9.59
N ASP A 269 1.31 7.65 8.52
CA ASP A 269 2.42 6.88 7.96
C ASP A 269 3.69 6.87 8.83
N TYR A 270 3.71 7.72 9.86
CA TYR A 270 4.71 7.81 10.91
C TYR A 270 4.33 7.06 12.19
N MET A 271 3.20 6.32 12.18
CA MET A 271 2.64 5.61 13.34
C MET A 271 2.15 6.52 14.47
N LYS A 272 1.91 7.81 14.20
CA LYS A 272 1.30 8.70 15.17
C LYS A 272 -0.22 8.50 15.20
N THR A 273 -0.79 8.59 16.39
CA THR A 273 -2.21 8.36 16.64
C THR A 273 -3.04 9.64 16.71
N TYR A 274 -4.31 9.55 16.33
CA TYR A 274 -5.24 10.66 16.27
C TYR A 274 -6.65 10.20 16.67
N SER A 275 -7.23 10.81 17.71
CA SER A 275 -8.66 10.65 18.04
C SER A 275 -9.56 11.59 17.23
N ARG A 276 -8.98 12.66 16.69
CA ARG A 276 -9.64 13.64 15.82
C ARG A 276 -8.87 13.83 14.53
N HIS A 277 -9.61 14.02 13.44
CA HIS A 277 -9.02 14.34 12.14
C HIS A 277 -8.31 15.70 12.20
N PRO A 278 -7.01 15.80 11.86
CA PRO A 278 -6.21 17.01 12.07
C PRO A 278 -6.64 18.19 11.20
N THR A 279 -7.27 17.92 10.05
CA THR A 279 -7.76 18.97 9.13
C THR A 279 -9.15 19.49 9.47
N THR A 280 -10.09 18.62 9.83
CA THR A 280 -11.52 18.95 9.97
C THR A 280 -11.97 19.00 11.43
N GLY A 281 -11.16 18.50 12.37
CA GLY A 281 -11.52 18.37 13.79
C GLY A 281 -12.50 17.23 14.09
N PHE A 282 -12.93 16.47 13.07
CA PHE A 282 -13.91 15.39 13.18
C PHE A 282 -13.45 14.34 14.20
N CYS A 283 -14.32 13.95 15.13
CA CYS A 283 -14.03 12.95 16.16
C CYS A 283 -14.30 11.55 15.63
N PHE A 284 -13.28 10.69 15.55
CA PHE A 284 -13.43 9.35 14.97
C PHE A 284 -14.36 8.45 15.78
N ALA A 285 -14.58 8.74 17.07
CA ALA A 285 -15.54 8.02 17.90
C ALA A 285 -17.00 8.27 17.48
N ASP A 286 -17.27 9.32 16.71
CA ASP A 286 -18.61 9.70 16.23
C ASP A 286 -18.95 9.03 14.89
N LEU A 287 -18.07 8.17 14.36
CA LEU A 287 -18.35 7.42 13.14
C LEU A 287 -19.36 6.30 13.38
N GLU A 288 -20.47 6.38 12.66
CA GLU A 288 -21.42 5.27 12.55
C GLU A 288 -20.79 4.07 11.81
N PRO A 289 -21.26 2.83 12.07
CA PRO A 289 -20.76 1.65 11.36
C PRO A 289 -20.96 1.73 9.85
N ILE A 290 -20.06 1.09 9.09
CA ILE A 290 -20.17 1.02 7.63
C ILE A 290 -21.44 0.25 7.25
N PRO A 291 -22.34 0.82 6.43
CA PRO A 291 -23.56 0.13 6.01
C PRO A 291 -23.23 -1.08 5.13
N LYS A 292 -24.03 -2.14 5.23
CA LYS A 292 -23.96 -3.33 4.36
C LYS A 292 -22.56 -3.97 4.30
N PHE A 293 -21.84 -3.98 5.42
CA PHE A 293 -20.46 -4.46 5.46
C PHE A 293 -20.28 -5.93 5.02
N ASP A 294 -21.26 -6.80 5.27
CA ASP A 294 -21.22 -8.18 4.78
C ASP A 294 -21.34 -8.27 3.24
N GLU A 295 -22.16 -7.41 2.62
CA GLU A 295 -22.25 -7.29 1.15
C GLU A 295 -20.93 -6.80 0.57
N ILE A 296 -20.29 -5.81 1.22
CA ILE A 296 -18.97 -5.30 0.83
C ILE A 296 -17.91 -6.42 0.92
N LYS A 297 -17.90 -7.18 2.02
CA LYS A 297 -17.02 -8.34 2.20
C LYS A 297 -17.22 -9.40 1.13
N GLN A 298 -18.45 -9.63 0.67
CA GLN A 298 -18.75 -10.60 -0.37
C GLN A 298 -18.34 -10.08 -1.76
N PHE A 299 -18.63 -8.82 -2.06
CA PHE A 299 -18.24 -8.15 -3.30
C PHE A 299 -16.73 -8.23 -3.57
N VAL A 300 -15.90 -8.01 -2.54
CA VAL A 300 -14.44 -8.08 -2.69
C VAL A 300 -13.95 -9.51 -2.93
N LYS A 301 -14.57 -10.51 -2.29
CA LYS A 301 -14.27 -11.92 -2.57
C LYS A 301 -14.64 -12.29 -4.00
N ASP A 302 -15.76 -11.79 -4.51
CA ASP A 302 -16.20 -12.05 -5.88
C ASP A 302 -15.26 -11.40 -6.89
N CYS A 303 -14.77 -10.17 -6.64
CA CYS A 303 -13.71 -9.56 -7.46
C CYS A 303 -12.42 -10.39 -7.44
N HIS A 304 -12.06 -10.99 -6.30
CA HIS A 304 -10.86 -11.83 -6.18
C HIS A 304 -10.97 -13.13 -7.00
N LYS A 305 -12.17 -13.64 -7.31
CA LYS A 305 -12.33 -14.83 -8.16
C LYS A 305 -11.77 -14.62 -9.58
N SER A 306 -11.76 -13.39 -10.09
CA SER A 306 -11.25 -13.06 -11.43
C SER A 306 -9.72 -12.97 -11.51
N ILE A 307 -9.01 -12.85 -10.38
CA ILE A 307 -7.54 -12.73 -10.34
C ILE A 307 -6.93 -14.05 -9.89
N LEU A 308 -6.56 -14.90 -10.85
CA LEU A 308 -6.15 -16.28 -10.56
C LEU A 308 -4.72 -16.38 -10.00
N HIS A 309 -3.81 -15.50 -10.43
CA HIS A 309 -2.37 -15.60 -10.17
C HIS A 309 -1.90 -15.00 -8.83
N LEU A 310 -2.81 -14.39 -8.06
CA LEU A 310 -2.47 -13.64 -6.84
C LEU A 310 -3.41 -14.06 -5.72
N ASP A 311 -2.89 -14.71 -4.68
CA ASP A 311 -3.68 -15.19 -3.56
C ASP A 311 -3.82 -14.17 -2.44
N VAL A 312 -2.96 -13.15 -2.36
CA VAL A 312 -3.11 -12.04 -1.41
C VAL A 312 -3.28 -10.72 -2.16
N ILE A 313 -4.46 -10.12 -2.04
CA ILE A 313 -4.80 -8.88 -2.75
C ILE A 313 -5.32 -7.83 -1.77
N SER A 314 -4.92 -6.58 -2.00
CA SER A 314 -5.38 -5.40 -1.29
C SER A 314 -6.34 -4.63 -2.20
N TRP A 315 -7.55 -4.36 -1.75
CA TRP A 315 -8.63 -3.75 -2.52
C TRP A 315 -8.98 -2.40 -1.95
N ASP A 316 -9.13 -1.41 -2.81
CA ASP A 316 -9.66 -0.10 -2.44
C ASP A 316 -11.10 -0.01 -2.93
N ILE A 317 -12.02 0.12 -1.98
CA ILE A 317 -13.45 0.13 -2.21
C ILE A 317 -14.02 1.49 -1.78
N ILE A 318 -14.79 2.11 -2.67
CA ILE A 318 -15.61 3.26 -2.33
C ILE A 318 -16.95 2.74 -1.82
N ILE A 319 -17.47 3.34 -0.75
CA ILE A 319 -18.84 3.09 -0.32
C ILE A 319 -19.72 4.13 -1.02
N GLY A 320 -20.56 3.67 -1.94
CA GLY A 320 -21.47 4.54 -2.69
C GLY A 320 -22.51 5.19 -1.79
N PHE A 321 -23.15 6.25 -2.28
CA PHE A 321 -24.22 6.95 -1.55
C PHE A 321 -25.34 6.02 -1.04
N ASP A 322 -25.61 4.92 -1.75
CA ASP A 322 -26.57 3.86 -1.38
C ASP A 322 -26.05 2.81 -0.37
N GLY A 323 -24.84 3.02 0.14
CA GLY A 323 -24.15 2.13 1.07
C GLY A 323 -23.53 0.89 0.42
N LYS A 324 -23.61 0.73 -0.91
CA LYS A 324 -23.10 -0.47 -1.60
C LYS A 324 -21.66 -0.27 -2.09
N PRO A 325 -20.87 -1.35 -2.26
CA PRO A 325 -19.47 -1.27 -2.68
C PRO A 325 -19.30 -0.84 -4.13
N ILE A 326 -18.26 -0.05 -4.39
CA ILE A 326 -17.79 0.34 -5.72
C ILE A 326 -16.28 0.04 -5.77
N PHE A 327 -15.87 -0.82 -6.69
CA PHE A 327 -14.45 -1.15 -6.90
C PHE A 327 -13.68 0.04 -7.47
N LEU A 328 -12.63 0.50 -6.78
CA LEU A 328 -11.77 1.59 -7.25
C LEU A 328 -10.44 1.10 -7.82
N GLU A 329 -9.69 0.31 -7.05
CA GLU A 329 -8.42 -0.27 -7.48
C GLU A 329 -8.02 -1.54 -6.72
N ALA A 330 -7.19 -2.35 -7.37
CA ALA A 330 -6.52 -3.50 -6.76
C ALA A 330 -5.01 -3.21 -6.62
N ASN A 331 -4.46 -3.59 -5.47
CA ASN A 331 -3.07 -3.39 -5.07
C ASN A 331 -2.44 -4.73 -4.70
N PHE A 332 -1.34 -5.10 -5.37
CA PHE A 332 -0.70 -6.42 -5.17
C PHE A 332 0.50 -6.39 -4.21
N SER A 333 0.84 -5.20 -3.73
CA SER A 333 1.93 -4.97 -2.78
C SER A 333 1.58 -4.01 -1.65
N GLY A 334 0.28 -3.92 -1.35
CA GLY A 334 -0.26 -3.05 -0.30
C GLY A 334 0.44 -3.28 1.06
N PRO A 335 0.47 -2.29 1.95
CA PRO A 335 1.24 -2.35 3.19
C PRO A 335 0.55 -3.20 4.26
N LEU A 336 0.36 -4.50 4.00
CA LEU A 336 -0.27 -5.45 4.92
C LEU A 336 0.40 -5.42 6.32
N TRP A 337 1.69 -5.10 6.37
CA TRP A 337 2.44 -4.91 7.61
C TRP A 337 1.91 -3.75 8.48
N MET A 338 1.53 -2.61 7.87
CA MET A 338 0.89 -1.48 8.56
C MET A 338 -0.54 -1.80 8.95
N GLY A 339 -1.25 -2.56 8.12
CA GLY A 339 -2.61 -3.01 8.41
C GLY A 339 -2.73 -3.67 9.78
N GLN A 340 -1.66 -4.35 10.24
CA GLN A 340 -1.65 -4.96 11.57
C GLN A 340 -1.78 -3.94 12.70
N PHE A 341 -1.09 -2.81 12.61
CA PHE A 341 -1.13 -1.73 13.60
C PHE A 341 -2.46 -0.99 13.53
N ILE A 342 -2.92 -0.68 12.32
CA ILE A 342 -4.15 0.07 12.09
C ILE A 342 -5.37 -0.71 12.59
N THR A 343 -5.41 -2.02 12.35
CA THR A 343 -6.52 -2.90 12.73
C THR A 343 -6.34 -3.53 14.10
N GLN A 344 -5.18 -3.32 14.74
CA GLN A 344 -4.78 -3.92 16.01
C GLN A 344 -4.89 -5.47 15.99
N ARG A 345 -4.56 -6.08 14.85
CA ARG A 345 -4.72 -7.53 14.62
C ARG A 345 -3.59 -8.09 13.75
N PRO A 346 -3.19 -9.36 13.92
CA PRO A 346 -2.24 -9.99 13.01
C PRO A 346 -2.83 -10.17 11.61
N SER A 347 -2.02 -10.00 10.56
CA SER A 347 -2.54 -9.89 9.19
C SER A 347 -3.28 -11.11 8.66
N PHE A 348 -2.97 -12.31 9.16
CA PHE A 348 -3.59 -13.58 8.76
C PHE A 348 -4.52 -14.16 9.83
N GLY A 349 -4.74 -13.43 10.95
CA GLY A 349 -5.56 -13.93 12.05
C GLY A 349 -5.13 -15.33 12.50
N ASP A 350 -6.12 -16.23 12.58
CA ASP A 350 -5.95 -17.61 12.99
C ASP A 350 -5.17 -18.47 11.99
N LEU A 351 -5.11 -18.06 10.71
CA LEU A 351 -4.30 -18.74 9.69
C LEU A 351 -2.79 -18.48 9.84
N THR A 352 -2.37 -17.68 10.83
CA THR A 352 -0.96 -17.28 10.95
C THR A 352 -0.01 -18.47 11.04
N GLU A 353 -0.28 -19.43 11.91
CA GLU A 353 0.64 -20.55 12.15
C GLU A 353 0.79 -21.40 10.89
N GLU A 354 -0.33 -21.77 10.29
CA GLU A 354 -0.38 -22.55 9.05
C GLU A 354 0.40 -21.85 7.93
N VAL A 355 0.19 -20.54 7.74
CA VAL A 355 0.92 -19.74 6.75
C VAL A 355 2.42 -19.73 7.03
N LEU A 356 2.84 -19.54 8.29
CA LEU A 356 4.27 -19.52 8.63
C LEU A 356 4.93 -20.87 8.39
N GLN A 357 4.25 -21.97 8.73
CA GLN A 357 4.74 -23.33 8.55
C GLN A 357 4.83 -23.70 7.05
N PHE A 358 3.83 -23.31 6.26
CA PHE A 358 3.88 -23.43 4.80
C PHE A 358 5.08 -22.69 4.22
N VAL A 359 5.22 -21.39 4.56
CA VAL A 359 6.32 -20.56 4.08
C VAL A 359 7.68 -21.14 4.48
N ASN A 360 7.82 -21.66 5.70
CA ASN A 360 9.06 -22.30 6.14
C ASN A 360 9.41 -23.55 5.31
N ARG A 361 8.42 -24.38 4.93
CA ARG A 361 8.66 -25.52 4.04
C ARG A 361 9.09 -25.06 2.65
N GLU A 362 8.33 -24.17 2.03
CA GLU A 362 8.57 -23.73 0.65
C GLU A 362 9.93 -23.04 0.48
N LEU A 363 10.33 -22.20 1.43
CA LEU A 363 11.62 -21.49 1.35
C LEU A 363 12.85 -22.40 1.46
N LYS A 364 12.68 -23.70 1.78
CA LYS A 364 13.79 -24.66 1.77
C LYS A 364 14.12 -25.13 0.35
N THR A 365 13.14 -25.12 -0.55
CA THR A 365 13.27 -25.65 -1.92
C THR A 365 13.09 -24.58 -2.99
N THR A 366 12.54 -23.42 -2.64
CA THR A 366 12.12 -22.39 -3.59
C THR A 366 12.68 -21.01 -3.21
N ASP A 367 13.36 -20.33 -4.13
CA ASP A 367 13.63 -18.89 -4.01
C ASP A 367 12.51 -18.11 -4.69
N PRO A 368 11.65 -17.40 -3.94
CA PRO A 368 10.43 -16.87 -4.51
C PRO A 368 10.68 -15.62 -5.37
N THR A 369 9.93 -15.50 -6.45
CA THR A 369 10.03 -14.37 -7.37
C THR A 369 9.54 -13.09 -6.71
N LEU A 370 10.49 -12.20 -6.39
CA LEU A 370 10.16 -10.88 -5.86
C LEU A 370 9.50 -10.00 -6.93
N MET A 371 8.76 -8.99 -6.47
CA MET A 371 8.30 -7.91 -7.35
C MET A 371 9.44 -7.33 -8.20
N LYS A 372 9.14 -6.95 -9.45
CA LYS A 372 10.10 -6.30 -10.36
C LYS A 372 10.90 -5.17 -9.70
N LYS A 373 10.26 -4.26 -8.96
CA LYS A 373 10.95 -3.17 -8.26
C LYS A 373 11.95 -3.65 -7.19
N ASP A 374 11.65 -4.75 -6.49
CA ASP A 374 12.54 -5.29 -5.46
C ASP A 374 13.69 -6.09 -6.10
N ARG A 375 13.44 -6.81 -7.21
CA ARG A 375 14.49 -7.46 -8.02
C ARG A 375 15.49 -6.43 -8.54
N LEU A 376 15.00 -5.34 -9.15
CA LEU A 376 15.84 -4.24 -9.63
C LEU A 376 16.65 -3.59 -8.50
N LYS A 377 16.04 -3.39 -7.33
CA LYS A 377 16.75 -2.85 -6.16
C LYS A 377 17.84 -3.81 -5.66
N LYS A 378 17.58 -5.12 -5.66
CA LYS A 378 18.56 -6.16 -5.30
C LYS A 378 19.75 -6.14 -6.27
N GLN A 379 19.49 -6.19 -7.58
CA GLN A 379 20.51 -6.13 -8.63
C GLN A 379 21.34 -4.84 -8.54
N LYS A 380 20.70 -3.67 -8.34
CA LYS A 380 21.42 -2.40 -8.15
C LYS A 380 22.36 -2.46 -6.95
N LYS A 381 21.91 -3.05 -5.84
CA LYS A 381 22.75 -3.20 -4.64
C LYS A 381 23.95 -4.11 -4.90
N GLU A 382 23.76 -5.22 -5.61
CA GLU A 382 24.84 -6.13 -6.02
C GLU A 382 25.85 -5.41 -6.92
N ILE A 383 25.39 -4.62 -7.89
CA ILE A 383 26.25 -3.77 -8.72
C ILE A 383 27.06 -2.78 -7.87
N ASP A 384 26.42 -2.12 -6.91
CA ASP A 384 27.09 -1.15 -6.03
C ASP A 384 28.13 -1.83 -5.11
N GLU A 385 27.87 -3.07 -4.66
CA GLU A 385 28.81 -3.89 -3.89
C GLU A 385 30.02 -4.32 -4.74
N LEU A 386 29.78 -4.80 -5.97
CA LEU A 386 30.83 -5.16 -6.92
C LEU A 386 31.71 -3.94 -7.28
N LYS A 387 31.12 -2.76 -7.48
CA LYS A 387 31.87 -1.51 -7.71
C LYS A 387 32.80 -1.19 -6.54
N LYS A 388 32.33 -1.36 -5.30
CA LYS A 388 33.16 -1.14 -4.10
C LYS A 388 34.30 -2.16 -3.99
N GLN A 389 34.04 -3.43 -4.31
CA GLN A 389 35.08 -4.46 -4.34
C GLN A 389 36.14 -4.18 -5.41
N ASN A 390 35.71 -3.82 -6.62
CA ASN A 390 36.62 -3.43 -7.70
C ASN A 390 37.47 -2.21 -7.34
N GLN A 391 36.90 -1.22 -6.66
CA GLN A 391 37.67 -0.07 -6.18
C GLN A 391 38.76 -0.48 -5.18
N LYS A 392 38.43 -1.34 -4.20
CA LYS A 392 39.41 -1.88 -3.24
C LYS A 392 40.50 -2.71 -3.92
N LEU A 393 40.14 -3.50 -4.94
CA LEU A 393 41.10 -4.28 -5.71
C LEU A 393 42.06 -3.37 -6.50
N LYS A 394 41.57 -2.28 -7.09
CA LYS A 394 42.43 -1.28 -7.76
C LYS A 394 43.42 -0.63 -6.80
N GLU A 395 42.95 -0.21 -5.63
CA GLU A 395 43.81 0.37 -4.58
C GLU A 395 44.86 -0.64 -4.08
N ALA A 396 44.48 -1.91 -3.91
CA ALA A 396 45.41 -2.97 -3.52
C ALA A 396 46.45 -3.28 -4.61
N LEU A 397 46.03 -3.26 -5.89
CA LEU A 397 46.93 -3.46 -7.03
C LEU A 397 47.95 -2.33 -7.14
N GLU A 398 47.50 -1.07 -7.05
CA GLU A 398 48.36 0.11 -7.06
C GLU A 398 49.40 0.07 -5.93
N LYS A 399 48.98 -0.35 -4.73
CA LYS A 399 49.90 -0.57 -3.61
C LYS A 399 50.97 -1.63 -3.93
N LYS A 400 50.57 -2.75 -4.53
CA LYS A 400 51.49 -3.83 -4.91
C LYS A 400 52.46 -3.42 -6.03
N ASP A 401 51.99 -2.65 -7.00
CA ASP A 401 52.84 -2.09 -8.06
C ASP A 401 53.89 -1.12 -7.50
N ASN A 402 53.50 -0.29 -6.53
CA ASN A 402 54.43 0.61 -5.84
C ASN A 402 55.46 -0.16 -4.99
N GLU A 403 55.04 -1.20 -4.27
CA GLU A 403 55.95 -2.12 -3.57
C GLU A 403 56.94 -2.77 -4.56
N LEU A 404 56.46 -3.26 -5.71
CA LEU A 404 57.31 -3.89 -6.72
C LEU A 404 58.34 -2.92 -7.32
N LYS A 405 57.94 -1.66 -7.61
CA LYS A 405 58.86 -0.62 -8.07
C LYS A 405 59.96 -0.36 -7.04
N SER A 406 59.60 -0.26 -5.75
CA SER A 406 60.58 -0.05 -4.68
C SER A 406 61.59 -1.20 -4.53
N ILE A 407 61.19 -2.45 -4.80
CA ILE A 407 62.09 -3.62 -4.77
C ILE A 407 63.04 -3.63 -5.99
N LYS A 408 62.56 -3.16 -7.15
CA LYS A 408 63.33 -3.16 -8.40
C LYS A 408 64.36 -2.01 -8.51
N GLY A 409 64.46 -1.14 -7.49
CA GLY A 409 65.42 -0.04 -7.50
C GLY A 409 65.16 0.99 -8.60
N ILE A 410 63.89 1.21 -8.95
CA ILE A 410 63.42 2.33 -9.80
C ILE A 410 62.76 3.37 -8.91
#